data_AF-A0A9E1WVZ3-F1
#
_entry.id   AF-A0A9E1WVZ3-F1
#
_cell.length_a   1.000
_cell.length_b   1.000
_cell.length_c   1.000
_cell.angle_alpha   90.00
_cell.angle_beta   90.00
_cell.angle_gamma   90.00
#
_symmetry.space_group_name_H-M   'P 1'
#
loop_
_entity.id
_entity.type
_entity.pdbx_description
1 polymer ?
#
loop_
_entity_poly.entity_id
_entity_poly.type
_entity_poly.pdbx_seq_one_letter_code
_entity_poly.pdbx_strand_id
1 'polypeptide(L)'
;ARSDVAKRVELHTHLEVSDGVMQMTEIEGGIPLVAGATHNMMRGGDHIMLMGLTGPLHQDAEISVTLVFEQAGEVTVLIPVDNTRKPSGAGHGDHSN
;
A
#
# COMPACT_ATOMS: atom_id res chain seq x y z
N ALA A 1 6.21 4.85 7.76
CA ALA A 1 5.61 3.71 8.50
C ALA A 1 6.69 2.67 8.80
N ARG A 2 6.43 1.70 9.67
CA ARG A 2 7.37 0.62 10.03
C ARG A 2 6.65 -0.72 10.10
N SER A 3 7.36 -1.80 9.81
CA SER A 3 6.87 -3.17 9.94
C SER A 3 8.06 -4.12 10.12
N ASP A 4 7.86 -5.22 10.83
CA ASP A 4 8.85 -6.27 11.07
C ASP A 4 9.00 -7.25 9.89
N VAL A 5 7.99 -7.31 9.02
CA VAL A 5 7.97 -8.22 7.87
C VAL A 5 8.69 -7.66 6.63
N ALA A 6 9.19 -6.42 6.68
CA ALA A 6 9.85 -5.76 5.55
C ALA A 6 11.00 -4.87 6.00
N LYS A 7 12.05 -4.78 5.17
CA LYS A 7 13.20 -3.89 5.43
C LYS A 7 12.83 -2.42 5.31
N ARG A 8 11.91 -2.08 4.41
CA ARG A 8 11.44 -0.72 4.15
C ARG A 8 9.93 -0.72 3.97
N VAL A 9 9.26 0.32 4.48
CA VAL A 9 7.83 0.54 4.33
C VAL A 9 7.63 1.93 3.75
N GLU A 10 7.14 1.98 2.52
CA GLU A 10 7.01 3.21 1.73
C GLU A 10 5.54 3.49 1.42
N LEU A 11 5.22 4.76 1.17
CA LEU A 11 3.90 5.20 0.74
C LEU A 11 3.97 5.46 -0.76
N HIS A 12 3.10 4.86 -1.54
CA HIS A 12 3.13 4.95 -3.00
C HIS A 12 1.77 5.43 -3.52
N THR A 13 1.80 6.26 -4.55
CA THR A 13 0.62 6.73 -5.29
C THR A 13 0.63 6.17 -6.71
N HIS A 14 -0.51 6.24 -7.41
CA HIS A 14 -0.59 5.94 -8.83
C HIS A 14 -0.75 7.24 -9.63
N LEU A 15 0.19 7.50 -10.53
CA LEU A 15 0.16 8.65 -11.44
C LEU A 15 0.10 8.17 -12.88
N GLU A 16 -0.78 8.77 -13.68
CA GLU A 16 -0.76 8.57 -15.13
C GLU A 16 0.34 9.44 -15.73
N VAL A 17 1.34 8.79 -16.35
CA VAL A 17 2.52 9.49 -16.88
C VAL A 17 2.40 9.78 -18.38
N SER A 18 1.81 8.89 -19.17
CA SER A 18 1.51 9.07 -20.61
C SER A 18 0.67 7.91 -21.14
N ASP A 19 -0.20 8.17 -22.12
CA ASP A 19 -0.96 7.16 -22.90
C ASP A 19 -1.65 6.07 -22.06
N GLY A 20 -2.25 6.45 -20.92
CA GLY A 20 -2.96 5.52 -20.04
C GLY A 20 -2.06 4.59 -19.20
N VAL A 21 -0.74 4.80 -19.23
CA VAL A 21 0.19 4.04 -18.38
C VAL A 21 0.19 4.63 -16.97
N MET A 22 -0.29 3.84 -16.02
CA MET A 22 -0.21 4.13 -14.60
C MET A 22 1.16 3.72 -14.06
N GLN A 23 1.85 4.66 -13.40
CA GLN A 23 3.10 4.41 -12.71
C GLN A 23 2.89 4.55 -11.20
N MET A 24 3.41 3.57 -10.46
CA MET A 24 3.54 3.65 -9.01
C MET A 24 4.75 4.52 -8.66
N THR A 25 4.52 5.57 -7.86
CA THR A 25 5.56 6.51 -7.44
C THR A 25 5.53 6.69 -5.93
N GLU A 26 6.71 6.69 -5.30
CA GLU A 26 6.87 6.94 -3.87
C GLU A 26 6.42 8.37 -3.50
N ILE A 27 5.69 8.49 -2.40
CA ILE A 27 5.25 9.75 -1.79
C ILE A 27 6.26 10.12 -0.71
N GLU A 28 7.18 11.02 -1.04
CA GLU A 28 8.11 11.60 -0.07
C GLU A 28 7.39 12.60 0.84
N GLY A 29 7.66 12.56 2.14
CA GLY A 29 7.07 13.49 3.13
C GLY A 29 5.71 13.09 3.69
N GLY A 30 5.12 11.99 3.22
CA GLY A 30 3.85 11.44 3.75
C GLY A 30 2.59 12.00 3.10
N ILE A 31 1.44 11.64 3.65
CA ILE A 31 0.12 12.00 3.10
C ILE A 31 -0.57 12.98 4.05
N PRO A 32 -0.99 14.17 3.59
CA PRO A 32 -1.72 15.11 4.42
C PRO A 32 -3.10 14.55 4.76
N LEU A 33 -3.39 14.44 6.06
CA LEU A 33 -4.69 13.99 6.57
C LEU A 33 -5.34 15.13 7.36
N VAL A 34 -6.45 15.66 6.84
CA VAL A 34 -7.23 16.72 7.50
C VAL A 34 -8.12 16.11 8.58
N ALA A 35 -8.34 16.82 9.68
CA ALA A 35 -9.25 16.38 10.74
C ALA A 35 -10.65 16.08 10.19
N GLY A 36 -11.18 14.90 10.51
CA GLY A 36 -12.49 14.43 10.03
C GLY A 36 -12.49 13.91 8.59
N ALA A 37 -11.38 14.01 7.86
CA ALA A 37 -11.25 13.39 6.54
C ALA A 37 -10.85 11.92 6.67
N THR A 38 -11.32 11.11 5.73
CA THR A 38 -10.87 9.73 5.55
C THR A 38 -10.02 9.66 4.28
N HIS A 39 -8.80 9.15 4.41
CA HIS A 39 -7.94 8.89 3.28
C HIS A 39 -7.98 7.40 2.94
N ASN A 40 -8.48 7.07 1.75
CA ASN A 40 -8.67 5.68 1.33
C ASN A 40 -7.40 5.14 0.68
N MET A 41 -6.81 4.13 1.32
CA MET A 41 -5.69 3.36 0.76
C MET A 41 -6.23 2.17 -0.01
N MET A 42 -6.00 2.10 -1.33
CA MET A 42 -6.51 1.03 -2.18
C MET A 42 -5.59 0.70 -3.36
N ARG A 43 -5.75 -0.51 -3.91
CA ARG A 43 -5.08 -0.89 -5.16
C ARG A 43 -5.51 0.04 -6.29
N GLY A 44 -4.56 0.49 -7.12
CA GLY A 44 -4.82 1.48 -8.17
C GLY A 44 -4.86 2.93 -7.69
N GLY A 45 -4.68 3.19 -6.40
CA GLY A 45 -4.52 4.52 -5.80
C GLY A 45 -3.38 4.52 -4.79
N ASP A 46 -3.55 5.27 -3.70
CA ASP A 46 -2.56 5.34 -2.64
C ASP A 46 -2.50 4.02 -1.87
N HIS A 47 -1.29 3.54 -1.61
CA HIS A 47 -1.09 2.27 -0.92
C HIS A 47 0.27 2.24 -0.19
N ILE A 48 0.40 1.29 0.73
CA ILE A 48 1.64 1.03 1.46
C ILE A 48 2.41 -0.05 0.74
N MET A 49 3.65 0.23 0.37
CA MET A 49 4.55 -0.73 -0.28
C MET A 49 5.54 -1.28 0.75
N LEU A 50 5.54 -2.61 0.91
CA LEU A 50 6.47 -3.36 1.75
C LEU A 50 7.65 -3.82 0.88
N MET A 51 8.82 -3.21 1.08
CA MET A 51 10.02 -3.45 0.27
C MET A 51 11.04 -4.31 1.03
N GLY A 52 11.53 -5.35 0.35
CA GLY A 52 12.52 -6.27 0.91
C GLY A 52 11.95 -7.09 2.06
N LEU A 53 10.95 -7.93 1.77
CA LEU A 53 10.31 -8.81 2.75
C LEU A 53 11.36 -9.68 3.46
N THR A 54 11.21 -9.85 4.78
CA THR A 54 12.10 -10.67 5.61
C THR A 54 11.78 -12.17 5.51
N GLY A 55 10.61 -12.52 4.98
CA GLY A 55 10.17 -13.88 4.68
C GLY A 55 8.90 -13.91 3.84
N PRO A 56 8.39 -15.10 3.48
CA PRO A 56 7.12 -15.24 2.75
C PRO A 56 5.93 -14.81 3.62
N LEU A 57 4.96 -14.13 3.00
CA LEU A 57 3.69 -13.78 3.64
C LEU A 57 2.66 -14.88 3.37
N HIS A 58 2.36 -15.68 4.39
CA HIS A 58 1.39 -16.77 4.30
C HIS A 58 -0.05 -16.26 4.36
N GLN A 59 -0.97 -16.91 3.64
CA GLN A 59 -2.39 -16.61 3.70
C GLN A 59 -2.90 -16.66 5.15
N ASP A 60 -3.77 -15.70 5.51
CA ASP A 60 -4.38 -15.53 6.82
C ASP A 60 -3.41 -15.20 7.97
N ALA A 61 -2.11 -15.05 7.68
CA ALA A 61 -1.17 -14.51 8.65
C ALA A 61 -1.48 -13.04 8.95
N GLU A 62 -1.16 -12.57 10.15
CA GLU A 62 -1.28 -11.15 10.49
C GLU A 62 0.09 -10.47 10.41
N ILE A 63 0.15 -9.33 9.73
CA ILE A 63 1.33 -8.47 9.71
C ILE A 63 1.08 -7.26 10.59
N SER A 64 2.08 -6.91 11.40
CA SER A 64 2.05 -5.69 12.20
C SER A 64 2.60 -4.52 11.38
N VAL A 65 1.82 -3.46 11.25
CA VAL A 65 2.26 -2.23 10.56
C VAL A 65 2.02 -1.05 11.49
N THR A 66 3.09 -0.33 11.82
CA THR A 66 3.03 0.90 12.60
C THR A 66 2.99 2.10 11.66
N LEU A 67 1.84 2.76 11.64
CA LEU A 67 1.63 4.05 10.99
C LEU A 67 2.12 5.15 11.92
N VAL A 68 2.91 6.09 11.37
CA VAL A 68 3.46 7.20 12.14
C VAL A 68 2.77 8.47 11.68
N PHE A 69 1.96 9.05 12.56
CA PHE A 69 1.27 10.31 12.34
C PHE A 69 2.01 11.43 13.08
N GLU A 70 2.17 12.57 12.42
CA GLU A 70 2.84 13.73 13.01
C GLU A 70 2.13 14.21 14.29
N GLN A 71 0.79 14.22 14.28
CA GLN A 71 -0.01 14.75 15.40
C GLN A 71 -0.49 13.66 16.38
N ALA A 72 -0.86 12.48 15.87
CA ALA A 72 -1.42 11.40 16.69
C ALA A 72 -0.38 10.41 17.23
N GLY A 73 0.89 10.54 16.80
CA GLY A 73 1.95 9.62 17.16
C GLY A 73 1.91 8.29 16.39
N GLU A 74 2.41 7.23 17.01
CA GLU A 74 2.51 5.91 16.38
C GLU A 74 1.25 5.08 16.65
N VAL A 75 0.66 4.53 15.58
CA VAL A 75 -0.51 3.65 15.64
C VAL A 75 -0.16 2.33 14.97
N THR A 76 -0.15 1.26 15.74
CA THR A 76 0.06 -0.10 15.22
C THR A 76 -1.26 -0.71 14.81
N VAL A 77 -1.33 -1.17 13.55
CA VAL A 77 -2.45 -1.91 13.00
C VAL A 77 -2.02 -3.33 12.65
N LEU A 78 -2.89 -4.30 12.90
CA LEU A 78 -2.73 -5.68 12.45
C LEU A 78 -3.50 -5.84 11.14
N ILE A 79 -2.80 -6.31 10.10
CA ILE A 79 -3.36 -6.47 8.77
C ILE A 79 -3.32 -7.96 8.41
N PRO A 80 -4.46 -8.60 8.11
CA PRO A 80 -4.45 -9.98 7.62
C PRO A 80 -3.92 -10.04 6.20
N VAL A 81 -3.08 -11.03 5.92
CA VAL A 81 -2.54 -11.34 4.60
C VAL A 81 -3.60 -12.10 3.80
N ASP A 82 -4.08 -11.46 2.74
CA ASP A 82 -4.99 -12.09 1.78
C ASP A 82 -4.34 -12.15 0.40
N ASN A 83 -3.71 -13.28 0.12
CA ASN A 83 -3.10 -13.64 -1.16
C ASN A 83 -4.15 -14.05 -2.20
N THR A 84 -5.39 -14.35 -1.78
CA THR A 84 -6.49 -14.69 -2.70
C THR A 84 -7.24 -13.46 -3.22
N ARG A 85 -6.99 -12.29 -2.61
CA ARG A 85 -7.61 -11.02 -2.99
C ARG A 85 -7.24 -10.61 -4.41
N LYS A 86 -8.17 -10.85 -5.33
CA LYS A 86 -8.07 -10.31 -6.69
C LYS A 86 -8.27 -8.79 -6.66
N PRO A 87 -7.59 -8.03 -7.53
CA PRO A 87 -7.93 -6.62 -7.73
C PRO A 87 -9.40 -6.53 -8.15
N SER A 88 -10.20 -5.79 -7.38
CA SER A 88 -11.57 -5.49 -7.76
C SER A 88 -11.57 -4.51 -8.92
N GLY A 89 -11.61 -5.01 -10.15
CA GLY A 89 -11.88 -4.21 -11.35
C GLY A 89 -10.69 -3.44 -11.91
N ALA A 90 -9.80 -4.12 -12.62
CA ALA A 90 -9.12 -3.58 -13.79
C ALA A 90 -9.18 -4.69 -14.85
N GLY A 91 -9.92 -4.46 -15.93
CA GLY A 91 -10.06 -5.42 -17.02
C GLY A 91 -8.68 -5.74 -17.59
N HIS A 92 -8.22 -6.96 -17.37
CA HIS A 92 -7.10 -7.51 -18.13
C HIS A 92 -7.57 -7.70 -19.56
N GLY A 93 -7.15 -6.80 -20.44
CA GLY A 93 -7.11 -7.06 -21.87
C GLY A 93 -6.27 -8.30 -22.10
N ASP A 94 -6.89 -9.27 -22.74
CA ASP A 94 -6.29 -10.49 -23.26
C ASP A 94 -5.11 -10.12 -24.19
N HIS A 95 -3.89 -10.47 -23.79
CA HIS A 95 -2.76 -10.52 -24.71
C HIS A 95 -2.56 -11.98 -25.10
N SER A 96 -3.38 -12.41 -26.05
CA SER A 96 -3.16 -13.61 -26.84
C SER A 96 -2.01 -13.36 -27.83
N ASN A 97 -1.04 -14.28 -27.88
CA ASN A 97 -0.07 -14.43 -28.96
C ASN A 97 -0.29 -15.78 -29.64
#